data_AF-A0A6L3XBI2-F1
#
_entry.id   AF-A0A6L3XBI2-F1
#
_cell.length_a   1.000
_cell.length_b   1.000
_cell.length_c   1.000
_cell.angle_alpha   90.00
_cell.angle_beta   90.00
_cell.angle_gamma   90.00
#
_symmetry.space_group_name_H-M   'P 1'
#
loop_
_entity.id
_entity.type
_entity.pdbx_description
1 polymer ?
#
loop_
_entity_poly.entity_id
_entity_poly.type
_entity_poly.pdbx_seq_one_letter_code
_entity_poly.pdbx_strand_id
1 'polypeptide(L)'
;MRRVRFCAFLTSLLLATSAFAAESWQSIQQQAPGQPVWFNAWGGDEAVNRYLDWVSGEMKTHYAVNLKIVHLADAADAVKRIQTEHAAGRSSNGSVDLLWVNGENFRNLKAANLLLTGWAQTLPNWRYVDTRKPVTEDFAIPTDGA
;
A
#
# COMPACT_ATOMS: atom_id res chain seq x y z
N MET A 1 8.40 11.15 55.54
CA MET A 1 8.44 9.78 54.96
C MET A 1 8.10 9.84 53.48
N ARG A 2 8.75 8.97 52.70
CA ARG A 2 8.76 8.73 51.23
C ARG A 2 7.48 9.13 50.46
N ARG A 3 7.63 9.96 49.41
CA ARG A 3 7.69 9.60 47.97
C ARG A 3 6.50 8.75 47.49
N VAL A 4 5.64 9.30 46.62
CA VAL A 4 5.32 8.83 45.24
C VAL A 4 4.49 9.92 44.55
N ARG A 5 5.10 10.73 43.68
CA ARG A 5 4.42 11.49 42.63
C ARG A 5 5.31 11.37 41.42
N PHE A 6 4.87 10.62 40.41
CA PHE A 6 5.32 10.53 39.02
C PHE A 6 5.10 9.09 38.56
N CYS A 7 4.03 8.83 37.80
CA CYS A 7 3.91 7.75 36.80
C CYS A 7 2.48 7.63 36.24
N ALA A 8 1.84 8.74 35.84
CA ALA A 8 0.50 8.69 35.23
C ALA A 8 0.36 9.53 33.94
N PHE A 9 1.44 9.71 33.18
CA PHE A 9 1.42 10.46 31.91
C PHE A 9 2.00 9.73 30.69
N LEU A 10 2.41 8.46 30.83
CA LEU A 10 2.98 7.69 29.71
C LEU A 10 1.98 6.72 29.04
N THR A 11 0.83 6.46 29.66
CA THR A 11 -0.19 5.55 29.10
C THR A 11 -1.13 6.24 28.10
N SER A 12 -1.20 7.57 28.08
CA SER A 12 -2.12 8.32 27.21
C SER A 12 -1.62 8.42 25.76
N LEU A 13 -0.30 8.32 25.52
CA LEU A 13 0.29 8.56 24.20
C LEU A 13 0.11 7.37 23.24
N LEU A 14 0.01 6.15 23.77
CA LEU A 14 -0.22 4.93 22.97
C LEU A 14 -1.68 4.78 22.49
N LEU A 15 -2.64 5.36 23.21
CA LEU A 15 -4.06 5.34 22.81
C LEU A 15 -4.38 6.39 21.74
N ALA A 16 -3.68 7.52 21.74
CA ALA A 16 -3.91 8.59 20.78
C ALA A 16 -3.53 8.17 19.35
N THR A 17 -2.45 7.40 19.16
CA THR A 17 -2.02 6.97 17.81
C THR A 17 -3.01 6.02 17.14
N SER A 18 -3.60 5.10 17.90
CA SER A 18 -4.61 4.16 17.38
C SER A 18 -5.92 4.88 17.00
N ALA A 19 -6.32 5.89 17.78
CA ALA A 19 -7.49 6.70 17.47
C ALA A 19 -7.30 7.57 16.22
N PHE A 20 -6.13 8.21 16.05
CA PHE A 20 -5.81 8.99 14.85
C PHE A 20 -5.73 8.13 13.58
N ALA A 21 -5.16 6.92 13.65
CA ALA A 21 -5.11 5.99 12.51
C ALA A 21 -6.50 5.43 12.15
N ALA A 22 -7.38 5.26 13.15
CA ALA A 22 -8.77 4.93 12.89
C ALA A 22 -9.47 6.09 12.18
N GLU A 23 -9.42 7.31 12.73
CA GLU A 23 -10.06 8.50 12.16
C GLU A 23 -9.59 8.78 10.72
N SER A 24 -8.30 8.60 10.44
CA SER A 24 -7.78 8.73 9.07
C SER A 24 -8.32 7.64 8.14
N TRP A 25 -8.45 6.39 8.61
CA TRP A 25 -9.02 5.31 7.83
C TRP A 25 -10.51 5.53 7.52
N GLN A 26 -11.31 5.97 8.49
CA GLN A 26 -12.73 6.28 8.23
C GLN A 26 -12.88 7.41 7.20
N SER A 27 -12.02 8.44 7.25
CA SER A 27 -11.99 9.49 6.23
C SER A 27 -11.65 8.92 4.84
N ILE A 28 -10.67 8.02 4.73
CA ILE A 28 -10.34 7.35 3.47
C ILE A 28 -11.55 6.55 2.96
N GLN A 29 -12.23 5.80 3.83
CA GLN A 29 -13.42 5.02 3.45
C GLN A 29 -14.56 5.90 2.93
N GLN A 30 -14.73 7.10 3.47
CA GLN A 30 -15.75 8.05 3.01
C GLN A 30 -15.41 8.66 1.64
N GLN A 31 -14.13 8.80 1.31
CA GLN A 31 -13.67 9.39 0.05
C GLN A 31 -13.52 8.37 -1.09
N ALA A 32 -13.33 7.10 -0.76
CA ALA A 32 -13.08 6.01 -1.71
C ALA A 32 -14.21 5.73 -2.75
N PRO A 33 -15.52 5.88 -2.44
CA PRO A 33 -16.58 5.52 -3.37
C PRO A 33 -16.44 6.21 -4.74
N GLY A 34 -16.52 5.41 -5.80
CA GLY A 34 -16.42 5.87 -7.19
C GLY A 34 -15.02 6.12 -7.71
N GLN A 35 -13.99 6.13 -6.85
CA GLN A 35 -12.61 6.35 -7.29
C GLN A 35 -12.11 5.16 -8.13
N PRO A 36 -11.46 5.41 -9.29
CA PRO A 36 -10.72 4.39 -10.01
C PRO A 36 -9.40 4.09 -9.29
N VAL A 37 -9.03 2.81 -9.26
CA VAL A 37 -7.69 2.38 -8.82
C VAL A 37 -7.12 1.49 -9.91
N TRP A 38 -6.03 1.93 -10.55
CA TRP A 38 -5.33 1.19 -11.59
C TRP A 38 -4.31 0.23 -10.97
N PHE A 39 -4.74 -1.01 -10.75
CA PHE A 39 -3.90 -2.06 -10.20
C PHE A 39 -3.22 -2.86 -11.30
N ASN A 40 -1.91 -2.66 -11.44
CA ASN A 40 -1.08 -3.35 -12.40
C ASN A 40 -0.51 -4.63 -11.75
N ALA A 41 -0.85 -5.78 -12.31
CA ALA A 41 -0.58 -7.08 -11.69
C ALA A 41 0.00 -8.06 -12.72
N TRP A 42 0.83 -9.02 -12.26
CA TRP A 42 1.39 -10.03 -13.15
C TRP A 42 0.28 -10.90 -13.76
N GLY A 43 0.28 -11.01 -15.08
CA GLY A 43 -0.74 -11.66 -15.88
C GLY A 43 -0.44 -13.09 -16.33
N GLY A 44 0.67 -13.69 -15.88
CA GLY A 44 1.15 -14.97 -16.40
C GLY A 44 0.41 -16.22 -15.90
N ASP A 45 -0.56 -16.08 -14.98
CA ASP A 45 -1.36 -17.21 -14.48
C ASP A 45 -2.86 -16.90 -14.57
N GLU A 46 -3.59 -17.72 -15.34
CA GLU A 46 -5.02 -17.53 -15.59
C GLU A 46 -5.87 -17.68 -14.32
N ALA A 47 -5.50 -18.59 -13.40
CA ALA A 47 -6.24 -18.79 -12.17
C ALA A 47 -6.08 -17.59 -11.22
N VAL A 48 -4.86 -17.05 -11.13
CA VAL A 48 -4.59 -15.80 -10.40
C VAL A 48 -5.36 -14.64 -11.02
N ASN A 49 -5.36 -14.50 -12.34
CA ASN A 49 -6.06 -13.41 -13.02
C ASN A 49 -7.58 -13.48 -12.81
N ARG A 50 -8.20 -14.66 -12.92
CA ARG A 50 -9.63 -14.82 -12.60
C ARG A 50 -9.95 -14.45 -11.15
N TYR A 51 -9.04 -14.75 -10.22
CA TYR A 51 -9.20 -14.33 -8.83
C TYR A 51 -9.13 -12.80 -8.70
N LEU A 52 -8.19 -12.13 -9.39
CA LEU A 52 -8.10 -10.66 -9.38
C LEU A 52 -9.34 -9.99 -10.00
N ASP A 53 -9.90 -10.57 -11.06
CA ASP A 53 -11.15 -10.11 -11.66
C ASP A 53 -12.33 -10.25 -10.69
N TRP A 54 -12.41 -11.39 -9.98
CA TRP A 54 -13.38 -11.56 -8.91
C TRP A 54 -13.20 -10.51 -7.80
N VAL A 55 -11.97 -10.26 -7.35
CA VAL A 55 -11.66 -9.21 -6.36
C VAL A 55 -12.13 -7.83 -6.84
N SER A 56 -11.95 -7.51 -8.13
CA SER A 56 -12.48 -6.25 -8.69
C SER A 56 -14.00 -6.12 -8.51
N GLY A 57 -14.75 -7.20 -8.72
CA GLY A 57 -16.20 -7.27 -8.45
C GLY A 57 -16.55 -7.09 -6.97
N GLU A 58 -15.81 -7.74 -6.08
CA GLU A 58 -16.00 -7.61 -4.62
C GLU A 58 -15.72 -6.18 -4.14
N MET A 59 -14.66 -5.55 -4.66
CA MET A 59 -14.31 -4.16 -4.33
C MET A 59 -15.40 -3.18 -4.74
N LYS A 60 -16.02 -3.41 -5.90
CA LYS A 60 -17.15 -2.60 -6.35
C LYS A 60 -18.38 -2.81 -5.48
N THR A 61 -18.71 -4.06 -5.17
CA THR A 61 -19.92 -4.44 -4.42
C THR A 61 -19.86 -3.96 -2.97
N HIS A 62 -18.74 -4.15 -2.30
CA HIS A 62 -18.63 -3.92 -0.85
C HIS A 62 -18.09 -2.53 -0.49
N TYR A 63 -17.36 -1.88 -1.39
CA TYR A 63 -16.66 -0.62 -1.08
C TYR A 63 -16.90 0.48 -2.12
N ALA A 64 -17.68 0.22 -3.17
CA ALA A 64 -17.94 1.15 -4.27
C ALA A 64 -16.68 1.64 -5.02
N VAL A 65 -15.53 0.96 -4.84
CA VAL A 65 -14.26 1.29 -5.50
C VAL A 65 -14.23 0.66 -6.90
N ASN A 66 -13.77 1.42 -7.89
CA ASN A 66 -13.62 0.94 -9.27
C ASN A 66 -12.20 0.40 -9.48
N LEU A 67 -11.92 -0.80 -8.99
CA LEU A 67 -10.61 -1.44 -9.17
C LEU A 67 -10.43 -1.91 -10.63
N LYS A 68 -9.46 -1.35 -11.35
CA LYS A 68 -9.12 -1.68 -12.74
C LYS A 68 -7.85 -2.51 -12.76
N ILE A 69 -7.99 -3.80 -13.05
CA ILE A 69 -6.85 -4.72 -13.18
C ILE A 69 -6.19 -4.51 -14.55
N VAL A 70 -4.89 -4.27 -14.56
CA VAL A 70 -4.05 -4.20 -15.76
C VAL A 70 -3.09 -5.38 -15.70
N HIS A 71 -3.34 -6.41 -16.51
CA HIS A 71 -2.48 -7.58 -16.56
C HIS A 71 -1.19 -7.26 -17.31
N LEU A 72 -0.06 -7.50 -16.64
CA LEU A 72 1.28 -7.28 -17.17
C LEU A 72 1.91 -8.58 -17.63
N ALA A 73 2.63 -8.54 -18.75
CA ALA A 73 3.56 -9.61 -19.09
C ALA A 73 4.74 -9.64 -18.10
N ASP A 74 5.27 -8.46 -17.77
CA ASP A 74 6.37 -8.25 -16.82
C ASP A 74 6.15 -6.96 -16.01
N ALA A 75 6.51 -6.97 -14.73
CA ALA A 75 6.51 -5.77 -13.88
C ALA A 75 7.48 -4.68 -14.39
N ALA A 76 8.54 -5.07 -15.09
CA ALA A 76 9.51 -4.14 -15.68
C ALA A 76 8.87 -3.14 -16.65
N ASP A 77 7.82 -3.54 -17.38
CA ASP A 77 7.09 -2.65 -18.28
C ASP A 77 6.38 -1.53 -17.52
N ALA A 78 5.78 -1.85 -16.37
CA ALA A 78 5.16 -0.85 -15.51
C ALA A 78 6.21 0.08 -14.87
N VAL A 79 7.34 -0.46 -14.41
CA VAL A 79 8.45 0.35 -13.87
C VAL A 79 8.95 1.35 -14.90
N LYS A 80 9.23 0.91 -16.13
CA LYS A 80 9.69 1.78 -17.21
C LYS A 80 8.66 2.86 -17.53
N ARG A 81 7.37 2.53 -17.52
CA ARG A 81 6.28 3.49 -17.74
C ARG A 81 6.24 4.55 -16.62
N ILE A 82 6.28 4.14 -15.35
CA ILE A 82 6.31 5.05 -14.19
C ILE A 82 7.51 5.99 -14.28
N GLN A 83 8.71 5.46 -14.56
CA GLN A 83 9.92 6.27 -14.71
C GLN A 83 9.81 7.28 -15.85
N THR A 84 9.23 6.88 -16.99
CA THR A 84 9.02 7.76 -18.14
C THR A 84 8.02 8.87 -17.82
N GLU A 85 6.92 8.55 -17.16
CA GLU A 85 5.92 9.54 -16.73
C GLU A 85 6.52 10.54 -15.74
N HIS A 86 7.27 10.05 -14.74
CA HIS A 86 7.95 10.89 -13.78
C HIS A 86 8.99 11.82 -14.44
N ALA A 87 9.81 11.29 -15.34
CA ALA A 87 10.79 12.07 -16.10
C ALA A 87 10.14 13.16 -16.98
N ALA A 88 8.90 12.93 -17.43
CA ALA A 88 8.08 13.92 -18.13
C ALA A 88 7.38 14.93 -17.19
N GLY A 89 7.69 14.91 -15.89
CA GLY A 89 7.13 15.82 -14.88
C GLY A 89 5.75 15.43 -14.37
N ARG A 90 5.26 14.23 -14.68
CA ARG A 90 3.96 13.75 -14.19
C ARG A 90 4.13 13.15 -12.78
N SER A 91 3.82 13.96 -11.76
CA SER A 91 3.85 13.56 -10.35
C SER A 91 2.47 13.20 -9.77
N SER A 92 1.41 13.37 -10.55
CA SER A 92 0.02 13.05 -10.18
C SER A 92 -0.73 12.57 -11.42
N ASN A 93 -1.79 11.77 -11.25
CA ASN A 93 -2.57 11.20 -12.34
C ASN A 93 -1.71 10.38 -13.33
N GLY A 94 -0.77 9.61 -12.78
CA GLY A 94 0.00 8.61 -13.53
C GLY A 94 -0.88 7.43 -13.97
N SER A 95 -0.29 6.50 -14.71
CA SER A 95 -1.00 5.31 -15.22
C SER A 95 -1.05 4.12 -14.24
N VAL A 96 -0.40 4.24 -13.07
CA VAL A 96 -0.29 3.16 -12.08
C VAL A 96 -0.54 3.73 -10.69
N ASP A 97 -1.58 3.21 -10.01
CA ASP A 97 -1.86 3.53 -8.60
C ASP A 97 -1.32 2.46 -7.66
N LEU A 98 -1.43 1.18 -8.08
CA LEU A 98 -0.97 0.01 -7.32
C LEU A 98 -0.22 -0.93 -8.27
N LEU A 99 0.90 -1.49 -7.81
CA LEU A 99 1.72 -2.41 -8.59
C LEU A 99 2.06 -3.67 -7.77
N TRP A 100 1.72 -4.84 -8.30
CA TRP A 100 2.30 -6.10 -7.83
C TRP A 100 3.69 -6.23 -8.47
N VAL A 101 4.72 -6.17 -7.62
CA VAL A 101 6.12 -6.07 -8.03
C VAL A 101 6.95 -7.18 -7.41
N ASN A 102 8.04 -7.58 -8.08
CA ASN A 102 9.06 -8.47 -7.54
C ASN A 102 10.24 -7.68 -6.94
N GLY A 103 11.13 -8.34 -6.19
CA GLY A 103 12.21 -7.66 -5.46
C GLY A 103 13.18 -6.84 -6.31
N GLU A 104 13.48 -7.28 -7.54
CA GLU A 104 14.32 -6.51 -8.47
C GLU A 104 13.65 -5.18 -8.87
N ASN A 105 12.40 -5.25 -9.31
CA ASN A 105 11.65 -4.06 -9.73
C ASN A 105 11.31 -3.15 -8.54
N PHE A 106 11.07 -3.72 -7.35
CA PHE A 106 10.90 -2.98 -6.11
C PHE A 106 12.15 -2.14 -5.80
N ARG A 107 13.34 -2.77 -5.84
CA ARG A 107 14.62 -2.07 -5.65
C ARG A 107 14.78 -0.93 -6.65
N ASN A 108 14.44 -1.15 -7.92
CA ASN A 108 14.56 -0.13 -8.97
C ASN A 108 13.63 1.07 -8.72
N LEU A 109 12.38 0.84 -8.36
CA LEU A 109 11.43 1.92 -8.00
C LEU A 109 11.88 2.67 -6.74
N LYS A 110 12.36 1.94 -5.75
CA LYS A 110 12.83 2.51 -4.48
C LYS A 110 14.07 3.38 -4.66
N ALA A 111 15.08 2.91 -5.41
CA ALA A 111 16.28 3.68 -5.71
C ALA A 111 15.97 4.98 -6.48
N ALA A 112 14.87 5.01 -7.23
CA ALA A 112 14.39 6.18 -7.97
C ALA A 112 13.45 7.08 -7.15
N ASN A 113 13.15 6.77 -5.87
CA ASN A 113 12.16 7.46 -5.04
C ASN A 113 10.75 7.51 -5.66
N LEU A 114 10.32 6.43 -6.32
CA LEU A 114 9.04 6.33 -7.02
C LEU A 114 7.98 5.53 -6.26
N LEU A 115 8.23 5.23 -4.98
CA LEU A 115 7.31 4.50 -4.11
C LEU A 115 6.78 5.42 -3.01
N LEU A 116 5.46 5.35 -2.76
CA LEU A 116 4.90 5.86 -1.52
C LEU A 116 5.33 4.93 -0.37
N THR A 117 5.86 5.50 0.70
CA THR A 117 6.37 4.76 1.87
C THR A 117 5.59 5.13 3.14
N GLY A 118 5.75 4.35 4.21
CA GLY A 118 5.18 4.64 5.53
C GLY A 118 3.67 4.47 5.65
N TRP A 119 3.00 3.87 4.65
CA TRP A 119 1.55 3.73 4.65
C TRP A 119 1.10 2.34 5.11
N ALA A 120 1.84 1.27 4.76
CA ALA A 120 1.42 -0.10 5.00
C ALA A 120 1.13 -0.42 6.48
N GLN A 121 2.00 0.03 7.41
CA GLN A 121 1.83 -0.22 8.85
C GLN A 121 0.73 0.63 9.50
N THR A 122 0.25 1.68 8.80
CA THR A 122 -0.84 2.52 9.30
C THR A 122 -2.21 1.92 9.04
N LEU A 123 -2.29 0.90 8.17
CA LEU A 123 -3.56 0.26 7.83
C LEU A 123 -4.12 -0.51 9.03
N PRO A 124 -5.46 -0.45 9.28
CA PRO A 124 -6.08 -1.19 10.39
C PRO A 124 -5.84 -2.70 10.34
N ASN A 125 -5.61 -3.24 9.14
CA ASN A 125 -5.37 -4.67 8.91
C ASN A 125 -3.91 -5.08 9.03
N TRP A 126 -2.97 -4.14 9.26
CA TRP A 126 -1.57 -4.47 9.57
C TRP A 126 -1.46 -5.43 10.77
N ARG A 127 -2.43 -5.37 11.71
CA ARG A 127 -2.55 -6.30 12.83
C ARG A 127 -2.63 -7.79 12.45
N TYR A 128 -2.95 -8.11 11.20
CA TYR A 128 -3.03 -9.49 10.70
C TYR A 128 -1.74 -9.96 10.02
N VAL A 129 -0.75 -9.08 9.86
CA VAL A 129 0.54 -9.43 9.25
C VAL A 129 1.38 -10.20 10.26
N ASP A 130 1.92 -11.36 9.85
CA ASP A 130 2.86 -12.13 10.66
C ASP A 130 4.26 -11.50 10.59
N THR A 131 4.58 -10.64 11.55
CA THR A 131 5.87 -9.94 11.65
C THR A 131 7.05 -10.85 11.99
N ARG A 132 6.83 -12.15 12.20
CA ARG A 132 7.92 -13.15 12.31
C ARG A 132 8.44 -13.58 10.94
N LYS A 133 7.71 -13.27 9.86
CA LYS A 133 8.15 -13.44 8.47
C LYS A 133 8.91 -12.17 8.01
N PRO A 134 9.77 -12.27 6.99
CA PRO A 134 10.50 -11.11 6.46
C PRO A 134 9.57 -10.21 5.62
N VAL A 135 8.63 -9.54 6.28
CA VAL A 135 7.61 -8.67 5.64
C VAL A 135 8.04 -7.20 5.56
N THR A 136 9.15 -6.86 6.22
CA THR A 136 9.72 -5.50 6.27
C THR A 136 10.96 -5.36 5.37
N GLU A 137 11.26 -6.37 4.57
CA GLU A 137 12.41 -6.42 3.68
C GLU A 137 12.03 -7.20 2.42
N ASP A 138 12.45 -6.72 1.25
CA ASP A 138 12.43 -7.47 0.00
C ASP A 138 13.80 -7.32 -0.68
N PHE A 139 14.40 -8.46 -1.05
CA PHE A 139 15.67 -8.51 -1.75
C PHE A 139 16.83 -7.73 -1.07
N ALA A 140 16.93 -7.87 0.27
CA ALA A 140 17.86 -7.13 1.13
C ALA A 140 17.64 -5.62 1.22
N ILE A 141 16.48 -5.14 0.73
CA ILE A 141 16.10 -3.74 0.81
C ILE A 141 14.93 -3.62 1.80
N PRO A 142 15.02 -2.76 2.83
CA PRO A 142 13.89 -2.48 3.70
C PRO A 142 12.65 -2.09 2.88
N THR A 143 11.45 -2.48 3.27
CA THR A 143 10.24 -2.04 2.54
C THR A 143 9.89 -0.59 2.89
N ASP A 144 10.26 -0.13 4.10
CA ASP A 144 9.88 1.17 4.68
C ASP A 144 8.36 1.45 4.61
N GLY A 145 7.55 0.40 4.58
CA GLY A 145 6.09 0.52 4.50
C GLY A 145 5.55 0.95 3.14
N ALA A 146 6.32 0.73 2.07
CA ALA A 146 5.82 0.74 0.69
C ALA A 146 5.04 -0.53 0.35
#